data_AF-A0A7C7LPI6-F1
#
_entry.id   AF-A0A7C7LPI6-F1
#
_cell.length_a   1.000
_cell.length_b   1.000
_cell.length_c   1.000
_cell.angle_alpha   90.00
_cell.angle_beta   90.00
_cell.angle_gamma   90.00
#
_symmetry.space_group_name_H-M   'P 1'
#
loop_
_entity.id
_entity.type
_entity.pdbx_description
1 polymer ?
#
loop_
_entity_poly.entity_id
_entity_poly.type
_entity_poly.pdbx_seq_one_letter_code
_entity_poly.pdbx_strand_id
1 'polypeptide(L)'
;MKIVVDQIDCFERPFNLRLPFRYGIVTLEKAIQAFVRVRVSNTTGRYQTGWSAEVMAPKWFDKTPQLSNQANEQQLRESIRIAASTYVKGDPLTPFALHASRYRAIVDNAG
;
A
#
# COMPACT_ATOMS: atom_id res chain seq x y z
N MET A 1 6.08 10.67 -21.25
CA MET A 1 7.01 10.63 -20.10
C MET A 1 7.13 9.18 -19.62
N LYS A 2 8.35 8.64 -19.56
CA LYS A 2 8.63 7.28 -19.04
C LYS A 2 9.39 7.37 -17.72
N ILE A 3 9.14 6.43 -16.82
CA ILE A 3 9.71 6.36 -15.47
C ILE A 3 10.20 4.95 -15.14
N VAL A 4 11.16 4.86 -14.22
CA VAL A 4 11.58 3.64 -13.53
C VAL A 4 11.37 3.85 -12.03
N VAL A 5 10.95 2.81 -11.32
CA VAL A 5 10.87 2.82 -9.85
C VAL A 5 12.20 2.33 -9.29
N ASP A 6 12.96 3.25 -8.73
CA ASP A 6 14.31 2.98 -8.22
C ASP A 6 14.24 2.35 -6.82
N GLN A 7 13.32 2.85 -5.99
CA GLN A 7 13.22 2.47 -4.58
C GLN A 7 11.79 2.66 -4.08
N ILE A 8 11.36 1.71 -3.24
CA ILE A 8 10.13 1.79 -2.45
C ILE A 8 10.50 1.50 -1.00
N ASP A 9 10.17 2.42 -0.09
CA ASP A 9 10.32 2.23 1.34
C ASP A 9 8.92 2.25 1.99
N CYS A 10 8.65 1.28 2.86
CA CYS A 10 7.39 1.17 3.59
C CYS A 10 7.61 1.44 5.07
N PHE A 11 6.73 2.23 5.68
CA PHE A 11 6.78 2.60 7.09
C PHE A 11 5.42 2.46 7.74
N GLU A 12 5.41 2.32 9.06
CA GLU A 12 4.18 2.23 9.85
C GLU A 12 4.26 3.15 11.07
N ARG A 13 3.14 3.77 11.42
CA ARG A 13 3.03 4.57 12.64
C ARG A 13 1.71 4.25 13.36
N PRO A 14 1.73 3.78 14.61
CA PRO A 14 0.52 3.70 15.42
C PRO A 14 0.04 5.11 15.78
N PHE A 15 -1.28 5.32 15.81
CA PHE A 15 -1.89 6.58 16.23
C PHE A 15 -3.22 6.35 16.94
N ASN A 16 -3.62 7.32 17.76
CA ASN A 16 -4.94 7.36 18.39
C ASN A 16 -5.84 8.32 17.62
N LEU A 17 -7.10 7.94 17.43
CA LEU A 17 -8.11 8.85 16.89
C LEU A 17 -8.48 9.87 17.95
N ARG A 18 -8.75 11.12 17.53
CA ARG A 18 -9.23 12.17 18.42
C ARG A 18 -10.59 11.80 19.06
N LEU A 19 -11.43 11.08 18.31
CA LEU A 19 -12.72 10.57 18.75
C LEU A 19 -12.88 9.12 18.27
N PRO A 20 -13.53 8.23 19.04
CA PRO A 20 -13.85 6.89 18.58
C PRO A 20 -14.66 6.94 17.27
N PHE A 21 -14.25 6.15 16.28
CA PHE A 21 -14.90 6.09 14.97
C PHE A 21 -15.49 4.70 14.72
N ARG A 22 -16.77 4.63 14.34
CA ARG A 22 -17.47 3.35 14.17
C ARG A 22 -17.40 2.85 12.73
N TYR A 23 -16.61 1.81 12.51
CA TYR A 23 -16.58 1.01 11.27
C TYR A 23 -17.56 -0.17 11.40
N GLY A 24 -18.83 0.05 11.06
CA GLY A 24 -19.86 -0.99 11.12
C GLY A 24 -20.11 -1.49 12.54
N ILE A 25 -19.70 -2.73 12.83
CA ILE A 25 -19.80 -3.34 14.17
C ILE A 25 -18.55 -3.09 15.06
N VAL A 26 -17.49 -2.51 14.51
CA VAL A 26 -16.23 -2.23 15.23
C VAL A 26 -16.14 -0.73 15.55
N THR A 27 -15.74 -0.40 16.77
CA THR A 27 -15.35 0.97 17.15
C THR A 27 -13.83 1.06 17.18
N LEU A 28 -13.28 1.99 16.41
CA LEU A 28 -11.85 2.24 16.27
C LEU A 28 -11.44 3.44 17.11
N GLU A 29 -10.56 3.23 18.08
CA GLU A 29 -9.97 4.28 18.92
C GLU A 29 -8.48 4.50 18.62
N LYS A 30 -7.83 3.46 18.10
CA LYS A 30 -6.43 3.44 17.68
C LYS A 30 -6.30 2.68 16.37
N ALA A 31 -5.31 3.04 15.56
CA ALA A 31 -5.02 2.37 14.30
C ALA A 31 -3.53 2.49 13.94
N ILE A 32 -3.12 1.78 12.91
CA ILE A 32 -1.81 1.93 12.28
C ILE A 32 -2.00 2.68 10.97
N GLN A 33 -1.16 3.68 10.71
CA GLN A 33 -1.05 4.32 9.40
C GLN A 33 0.17 3.76 8.68
N ALA A 34 -0.04 3.25 7.47
CA ALA A 34 1.03 2.89 6.55
C ALA A 34 1.47 4.12 5.76
N PHE A 35 2.77 4.23 5.49
CA PHE A 35 3.34 5.22 4.58
C PHE A 35 4.21 4.50 3.56
N VAL A 36 4.16 4.95 2.31
CA VAL A 36 5.04 4.47 1.25
C VAL A 36 5.77 5.66 0.67
N ARG A 37 7.10 5.59 0.64
CA ARG A 37 7.97 6.51 -0.08
C ARG A 37 8.43 5.85 -1.36
N VAL A 38 8.24 6.51 -2.49
CA VAL A 38 8.67 6.00 -3.81
C VAL A 38 9.64 6.99 -4.43
N ARG A 39 10.81 6.50 -4.84
CA ARG A 39 11.72 7.25 -5.73
C ARG A 39 11.52 6.74 -7.15
N VAL A 40 11.29 7.67 -8.08
CA VAL A 40 11.22 7.39 -9.51
C VAL A 40 12.23 8.21 -10.27
N SER A 41 12.85 7.61 -11.29
CA SER A 41 13.75 8.28 -12.24
C SER A 41 13.11 8.33 -13.62
N ASN A 42 13.43 9.35 -14.41
CA ASN A 42 13.05 9.44 -15.81
C ASN A 42 14.21 9.01 -16.72
N THR A 43 13.95 8.93 -18.03
CA THR A 43 14.97 8.55 -19.02
C THR A 43 16.12 9.55 -19.19
N THR A 44 16.03 10.74 -18.58
CA THR A 44 17.10 11.74 -18.60
C THR A 44 17.92 11.75 -17.31
N GLY A 45 17.72 10.76 -16.43
CA GLY A 45 18.45 10.60 -15.17
C GLY A 45 17.96 11.52 -14.02
N ARG A 46 16.92 12.33 -14.23
CA ARG A 46 16.32 13.11 -13.15
C ARG A 46 15.43 12.19 -12.31
N TYR A 47 15.49 12.35 -10.98
CA TYR A 47 14.64 11.62 -10.07
C TYR A 47 13.76 12.55 -9.23
N GLN A 48 12.66 12.00 -8.72
CA GLN A 48 11.76 12.63 -7.77
C GLN A 48 11.33 11.61 -6.71
N THR A 49 10.98 12.11 -5.53
CA THR A 49 10.47 11.28 -4.42
C THR A 49 9.06 11.72 -4.08
N GLY A 50 8.14 10.76 -4.11
CA GLY A 50 6.75 10.94 -3.72
C GLY A 50 6.41 10.12 -2.47
N TRP A 51 5.30 10.48 -1.82
CA TRP A 51 4.78 9.80 -0.65
C TRP A 51 3.30 9.49 -0.81
N SER A 52 2.87 8.38 -0.24
CA SER A 52 1.46 8.02 -0.04
C SER A 52 1.25 7.52 1.39
N ALA A 53 0.04 7.64 1.91
CA ALA A 53 -0.31 7.14 3.24
C ALA A 53 -1.73 6.60 3.26
N GLU A 54 -1.94 5.52 4.02
CA GLU A 54 -3.24 4.85 4.17
C GLU A 54 -3.42 4.40 5.62
N VAL A 55 -4.64 4.46 6.15
CA VAL A 55 -4.95 3.93 7.47
C VAL A 55 -5.29 2.45 7.35
N MET A 56 -4.62 1.59 8.13
CA MET A 56 -4.95 0.16 8.23
C MET A 56 -6.19 -0.07 9.08
N ALA A 57 -7.34 0.42 8.62
CA ALA A 57 -8.61 0.28 9.30
C ALA A 57 -9.24 -1.10 9.04
N PRO A 58 -10.18 -1.55 9.90
CA PRO A 58 -10.99 -2.72 9.62
C PRO A 58 -11.70 -2.61 8.27
N LYS A 59 -11.74 -3.72 7.51
CA LYS A 59 -12.38 -3.75 6.20
C LYS A 59 -13.90 -3.71 6.36
N TRP A 60 -14.56 -2.69 5.79
CA TRP A 60 -16.00 -2.49 5.98
C TRP A 60 -16.89 -3.57 5.31
N PHE A 61 -16.34 -4.30 4.33
CA PHE A 61 -17.04 -5.39 3.63
C PHE A 61 -16.78 -6.78 4.22
N ASP A 62 -15.78 -6.92 5.11
CA ASP A 62 -15.44 -8.23 5.64
C ASP A 62 -16.38 -8.58 6.81
N LYS A 63 -17.33 -9.46 6.53
CA LYS A 63 -18.32 -9.95 7.49
C LYS A 63 -17.93 -11.28 8.12
N THR A 64 -16.69 -11.72 7.93
CA THR A 64 -16.19 -13.00 8.45
C THR A 64 -16.05 -12.89 9.96
N PRO A 65 -16.93 -13.52 10.77
CA PRO A 65 -16.97 -13.29 12.21
C PRO A 65 -15.68 -13.71 12.95
N GLN A 66 -14.87 -14.56 12.32
CA GLN A 66 -13.66 -15.14 12.88
C GLN A 66 -12.40 -14.31 12.59
N LEU A 67 -12.47 -13.27 11.74
CA LEU A 67 -11.29 -12.47 11.39
C LEU A 67 -11.06 -11.35 12.41
N SER A 68 -9.96 -11.44 13.15
CA SER A 68 -9.60 -10.38 14.10
C SER A 68 -9.15 -9.10 13.37
N ASN A 69 -9.27 -7.94 14.02
CA ASN A 69 -8.71 -6.69 13.48
C ASN A 69 -7.22 -6.80 13.17
N GLN A 70 -6.47 -7.53 14.00
CA GLN A 70 -5.04 -7.78 13.76
C GLN A 70 -4.82 -8.60 12.48
N ALA A 71 -5.67 -9.58 12.19
CA ALA A 71 -5.60 -10.32 10.92
C ALA A 71 -5.89 -9.41 9.71
N ASN A 72 -6.86 -8.50 9.83
CA ASN A 72 -7.13 -7.48 8.81
C ASN A 72 -5.91 -6.57 8.56
N GLU A 73 -5.29 -6.09 9.63
CA GLU A 73 -4.06 -5.29 9.54
C GLU A 73 -2.93 -6.07 8.84
N GLN A 74 -2.75 -7.36 9.15
CA GLN A 74 -1.76 -8.21 8.47
C GLN A 74 -2.07 -8.37 6.96
N GLN A 75 -3.33 -8.55 6.58
CA GLN A 75 -3.71 -8.63 5.16
C GLN A 75 -3.44 -7.32 4.41
N LEU A 76 -3.69 -6.17 5.03
CA LEU A 76 -3.39 -4.86 4.43
C LEU A 76 -1.88 -4.64 4.29
N ARG A 77 -1.11 -5.00 5.31
CA ARG A 77 0.36 -4.98 5.26
C ARG A 77 0.89 -5.87 4.15
N GLU A 78 0.33 -7.06 4.00
CA GLU A 78 0.72 -8.01 2.97
C GLU A 78 0.41 -7.49 1.56
N SER A 79 -0.75 -6.85 1.37
CA SER A 79 -1.09 -6.19 0.10
C SER A 79 -0.07 -5.12 -0.29
N ILE A 80 0.37 -4.29 0.66
CA ILE A 80 1.42 -3.28 0.44
C ILE A 80 2.75 -3.95 0.10
N ARG A 81 3.13 -5.01 0.82
CA ARG A 81 4.38 -5.76 0.62
C ARG A 81 4.45 -6.37 -0.78
N ILE A 82 3.38 -7.04 -1.21
CA ILE A 82 3.27 -7.65 -2.54
C ILE A 82 3.41 -6.59 -3.62
N ALA A 83 2.65 -5.49 -3.52
CA ALA A 83 2.77 -4.38 -4.46
C ALA A 83 4.21 -3.86 -4.50
N ALA A 84 4.80 -3.47 -3.36
CA ALA A 84 6.16 -2.93 -3.30
C ALA A 84 7.19 -3.86 -3.97
N SER A 85 7.12 -5.17 -3.72
CA SER A 85 8.03 -6.14 -4.33
C SER A 85 7.90 -6.26 -5.85
N THR A 86 6.73 -5.94 -6.41
CA THR A 86 6.44 -6.10 -7.84
C THR A 86 6.82 -4.87 -8.68
N TYR A 87 6.90 -3.69 -8.06
CA TYR A 87 7.17 -2.43 -8.77
C TYR A 87 8.67 -2.08 -8.88
N VAL A 88 9.53 -2.59 -8.00
CA VAL A 88 10.95 -2.24 -7.97
C VAL A 88 11.71 -2.85 -9.15
N LYS A 89 12.49 -2.02 -9.85
CA LYS A 89 13.29 -2.37 -11.05
C LYS A 89 12.44 -2.74 -12.30
N GLY A 90 13.02 -2.53 -13.47
CA GLY A 90 12.41 -2.83 -14.76
C GLY A 90 12.67 -1.76 -15.82
N ASP A 91 12.08 -1.94 -16.99
CA ASP A 91 12.24 -1.02 -18.10
C ASP A 91 11.49 0.30 -17.88
N PRO A 92 11.97 1.42 -18.47
CA PRO A 92 11.25 2.68 -18.44
C PRO A 92 9.88 2.58 -19.13
N LEU A 93 8.82 2.80 -18.37
CA LEU A 93 7.43 2.74 -18.84
C LEU A 93 6.68 4.03 -18.55
N THR A 94 5.60 4.31 -19.27
CA THR A 94 4.67 5.36 -18.82
C THR A 94 4.06 4.94 -17.49
N PRO A 95 3.61 5.88 -16.63
CA PRO A 95 3.01 5.52 -15.34
C PRO A 95 1.85 4.52 -15.47
N PHE A 96 1.00 4.67 -16.48
CA PHE A 96 -0.09 3.74 -16.74
C PHE A 96 0.40 2.37 -17.24
N ALA A 97 1.36 2.34 -18.17
CA ALA A 97 1.91 1.07 -18.66
C ALA A 97 2.64 0.30 -17.54
N LEU A 98 3.33 1.01 -16.64
CA LEU A 98 3.92 0.43 -15.45
C LEU A 98 2.85 -0.27 -14.59
N HIS A 99 1.80 0.47 -14.20
CA HIS A 99 0.66 -0.10 -13.45
C HIS A 99 0.06 -1.34 -14.15
N ALA A 100 -0.28 -1.22 -15.43
CA ALA A 100 -0.90 -2.31 -16.19
C ALA A 100 0.01 -3.55 -16.26
N SER A 101 1.31 -3.37 -16.44
CA SER A 101 2.29 -4.47 -16.52
C SER A 101 2.48 -5.21 -15.19
N ARG A 102 2.22 -4.55 -14.05
CA ARG A 102 2.41 -5.12 -12.72
C ARG A 102 1.14 -5.75 -12.15
N TYR A 103 -0.03 -5.30 -12.59
CA TYR A 103 -1.32 -5.72 -12.06
C TYR A 103 -1.46 -7.25 -11.96
N ARG A 104 -1.14 -7.98 -13.04
CA ARG A 104 -1.29 -9.45 -13.04
C ARG A 104 -0.40 -10.13 -12.00
N ALA A 105 0.87 -9.73 -11.91
CA ALA A 105 1.80 -10.27 -10.92
C ALA A 105 1.38 -9.94 -9.48
N ILE A 106 0.79 -8.76 -9.23
CA ILE A 106 0.25 -8.41 -7.91
C ILE A 106 -0.89 -9.35 -7.53
N VAL A 107 -1.83 -9.60 -8.45
CA VAL A 107 -2.98 -10.49 -8.22
C VAL A 107 -2.52 -11.94 -8.03
N ASP A 108 -1.62 -12.43 -8.87
CA ASP A 108 -1.15 -13.82 -8.78
C ASP A 108 -0.33 -14.07 -7.48
N ASN A 109 0.33 -13.05 -6.94
CA ASN A 109 1.06 -13.12 -5.66
C ASN A 109 0.17 -12.93 -4.42
N ALA A 110 -1.11 -12.57 -4.60
CA ALA A 110 -2.02 -12.30 -3.48
C ALA A 110 -2.64 -13.56 -2.85
N GLY A 111 -2.58 -14.71 -3.54
CA GLY A 111 -3.18 -15.97 -3.09
C GLY A 111 -4.68 -16.04 -3.32
#